data_AF-A0A535W3H0-F1
#
_entry.id   AF-A0A535W3H0-F1
#
_cell.length_a   1.000
_cell.length_b   1.000
_cell.length_c   1.000
_cell.angle_alpha   90.00
_cell.angle_beta   90.00
_cell.angle_gamma   90.00
#
_symmetry.space_group_name_H-M   'P 1'
#
loop_
_entity.id
_entity.type
_entity.pdbx_description
1 polymer ?
#
loop_
_entity_poly.entity_id
_entity_poly.type
_entity_poly.pdbx_seq_one_letter_code
_entity_poly.pdbx_strand_id
1 'polypeptide(L)'
;MATFSTRQSRAAVFAGPLLVLAAIGVWYVSDRLIFVGPFDRAQIGWAVVVPLLALAPGVAGLAEGPEEFEESSRLVANLTTVGIGLAATTTVLATVTFANCRPVTNPLDILPQALVTGLLAAAAFAVPYRVAAHLSRRVRPWQAVVPAAELWLLMAGLLVFVNFLFLFPALSCAKPV
;
A
#
# COMPACT_ATOMS: atom_id res chain seq x y z
N MET A 1 -4.45 29.68 14.92
CA MET A 1 -4.88 29.55 13.50
C MET A 1 -3.70 29.94 12.64
N ALA A 2 -2.97 28.97 12.09
CA ALA A 2 -1.89 29.25 11.15
C ALA A 2 -2.51 29.43 9.76
N THR A 3 -2.33 30.62 9.18
CA THR A 3 -2.73 30.96 7.83
C THR A 3 -1.82 30.24 6.83
N PHE A 4 -2.26 29.07 6.38
CA PHE A 4 -1.61 28.37 5.27
C PHE A 4 -1.86 29.14 3.97
N SER A 5 -0.77 29.59 3.34
CA SER A 5 -0.75 30.20 2.01
C SER A 5 -1.43 29.31 0.98
N THR A 6 -2.24 29.88 0.08
CA THR A 6 -3.01 29.19 -0.97
C THR A 6 -2.18 28.34 -1.96
N ARG A 7 -0.84 28.46 -1.98
CA ARG A 7 0.05 27.53 -2.71
C ARG A 7 0.35 26.25 -1.94
N GLN A 8 0.31 26.30 -0.62
CA GLN A 8 0.62 25.20 0.28
C GLN A 8 -0.54 24.19 0.38
N SER A 9 -1.75 24.57 -0.06
CA SER A 9 -2.96 23.74 -0.03
C SER A 9 -3.08 22.78 -1.22
N ARG A 10 -2.71 23.18 -2.45
CA ARG A 10 -2.76 22.30 -3.63
C ARG A 10 -1.75 21.16 -3.59
N ALA A 11 -0.57 21.40 -3.01
CA ALA A 11 0.45 20.36 -2.87
C ALA A 11 0.01 19.24 -1.89
N ALA A 12 -0.90 19.54 -0.95
CA ALA A 12 -1.38 18.57 0.04
C ALA A 12 -2.13 17.40 -0.60
N VAL A 13 -2.77 17.60 -1.76
CA VAL A 13 -3.41 16.55 -2.55
C VAL A 13 -2.44 15.41 -2.92
N PHE A 14 -1.17 15.75 -3.10
CA PHE A 14 -0.13 14.77 -3.46
C PHE A 14 0.57 14.15 -2.24
N ALA A 15 0.24 14.57 -1.00
CA ALA A 15 0.95 14.11 0.18
C ALA A 15 0.82 12.59 0.39
N GLY A 16 -0.37 12.01 0.21
CA GLY A 16 -0.57 10.56 0.28
C GLY A 16 0.26 9.79 -0.77
N PRO A 17 0.12 10.08 -2.08
CA PRO A 17 0.95 9.46 -3.11
C PRO A 17 2.46 9.64 -2.89
N LEU A 18 2.89 10.82 -2.43
CA LEU A 18 4.29 11.09 -2.12
C LEU A 18 4.80 10.22 -0.96
N LEU A 19 3.97 9.95 0.06
CA LEU A 19 4.32 9.01 1.13
C LEU A 19 4.48 7.58 0.59
N VAL A 20 3.62 7.15 -0.33
CA VAL A 20 3.77 5.85 -1.02
C VAL A 20 5.07 5.78 -1.81
N LEU A 21 5.35 6.80 -2.62
CA LEU A 21 6.58 6.86 -3.42
C LEU A 21 7.83 6.95 -2.54
N ALA A 22 7.78 7.70 -1.45
CA ALA A 22 8.86 7.79 -0.47
C ALA A 22 9.09 6.42 0.18
N ALA A 23 8.04 5.71 0.58
CA ALA A 23 8.15 4.38 1.16
C ALA A 23 8.80 3.40 0.17
N ILE A 24 8.35 3.39 -1.09
CA ILE A 24 8.93 2.55 -2.16
C ILE A 24 10.39 2.93 -2.42
N GLY A 25 10.72 4.22 -2.47
CA GLY A 25 12.08 4.70 -2.67
C GLY A 25 13.02 4.29 -1.52
N VAL A 26 12.57 4.45 -0.28
CA VAL A 26 13.31 4.01 0.91
C VAL A 26 13.51 2.50 0.90
N TRP A 27 12.45 1.74 0.58
CA TRP A 27 12.54 0.28 0.48
C TRP A 27 13.54 -0.15 -0.60
N TYR A 28 13.47 0.44 -1.79
CA TYR A 28 14.38 0.13 -2.90
C TYR A 28 15.85 0.46 -2.59
N VAL A 29 16.11 1.60 -1.96
CA VAL A 29 17.46 1.96 -1.52
C VAL A 29 17.92 0.99 -0.44
N SER A 30 17.07 0.68 0.54
CA SER A 30 17.37 -0.27 1.60
C SER A 30 17.69 -1.67 1.09
N ASP A 31 17.01 -2.15 0.03
CA ASP A 31 17.23 -3.48 -0.54
C ASP A 31 18.60 -3.59 -1.25
N ARG A 32 19.11 -2.48 -1.77
CA ARG A 32 20.40 -2.41 -2.47
C ARG A 32 21.60 -2.16 -1.56
N LEU A 33 21.35 -1.70 -0.35
CA LEU A 33 22.38 -1.49 0.66
C LEU A 33 22.67 -2.85 1.33
N ILE A 34 23.73 -3.53 0.88
CA ILE A 34 24.22 -4.78 1.49
C ILE A 34 24.89 -4.44 2.83
N PHE A 35 24.09 -4.14 3.86
CA PHE A 35 24.57 -3.95 5.23
C PHE A 35 23.93 -4.99 6.14
N VAL A 36 24.74 -5.95 6.59
CA VAL A 36 24.41 -6.85 7.70
C VAL A 36 24.84 -6.14 8.98
N GLY A 37 23.90 -5.50 9.68
CA GLY A 37 24.14 -4.74 10.92
C GLY A 37 22.83 -4.42 11.64
N PRO A 38 22.83 -3.66 12.75
CA PRO A 38 21.63 -3.30 13.53
C PRO A 38 20.68 -2.31 12.84
N PHE A 39 20.93 -2.03 11.56
CA PHE A 39 20.02 -1.41 10.60
C PHE A 39 19.86 -2.36 9.41
N ASP A 40 19.45 -3.60 9.70
CA ASP A 40 19.16 -4.61 8.67
C ASP A 40 17.93 -4.18 7.85
N ARG A 41 17.83 -4.68 6.61
CA ARG A 41 16.71 -4.44 5.69
C ARG A 41 15.34 -4.67 6.33
N ALA A 42 15.24 -5.63 7.25
CA ALA A 42 14.02 -5.91 7.98
C ALA A 42 13.63 -4.75 8.93
N GLN A 43 14.59 -4.15 9.63
CA GLN A 43 14.34 -3.07 10.58
C GLN A 43 13.93 -1.78 9.86
N ILE A 44 14.56 -1.45 8.73
CA ILE A 44 14.18 -0.27 7.92
C ILE A 44 12.77 -0.46 7.33
N GLY A 45 12.44 -1.68 6.89
CA GLY A 45 11.10 -2.04 6.45
C GLY A 45 10.05 -1.75 7.52
N TRP A 46 10.25 -2.24 8.73
CA TRP A 46 9.29 -2.07 9.83
C TRP A 46 9.27 -0.67 10.43
N ALA A 47 10.42 -0.01 10.57
CA ALA A 47 10.53 1.28 11.26
C ALA A 47 10.21 2.47 10.36
N VAL A 48 10.34 2.34 9.03
CA VAL A 48 10.20 3.46 8.09
C VAL A 48 9.18 3.15 6.99
N VAL A 49 9.36 2.06 6.24
CA VAL A 49 8.52 1.76 5.07
C VAL A 49 7.07 1.50 5.47
N VAL A 50 6.85 0.61 6.44
CA VAL A 50 5.50 0.23 6.92
C VAL A 50 4.75 1.45 7.49
N PRO A 51 5.33 2.27 8.38
CA PRO A 51 4.66 3.49 8.86
C PRO A 51 4.32 4.49 7.75
N LEU A 52 5.22 4.71 6.77
CA LEU A 52 4.94 5.61 5.65
C LEU A 52 3.74 5.13 4.82
N LEU A 53 3.68 3.84 4.51
CA LEU A 53 2.56 3.25 3.78
C LEU A 53 1.26 3.27 4.58
N ALA A 54 1.32 3.01 5.89
CA ALA A 54 0.15 3.03 6.77
C ALA A 54 -0.46 4.45 6.89
N LEU A 55 0.39 5.47 6.97
CA LEU A 55 -0.05 6.86 7.07
C LEU A 55 -0.56 7.43 5.74
N ALA A 56 -0.06 6.95 4.61
CA ALA A 56 -0.36 7.46 3.27
C ALA A 56 -1.87 7.61 2.96
N PRO A 57 -2.74 6.61 3.14
CA PRO A 57 -4.17 6.76 2.86
C PRO A 57 -4.87 7.71 3.83
N GLY A 58 -4.42 7.75 5.10
CA GLY A 58 -4.92 8.68 6.10
C GLY A 58 -4.64 10.13 5.73
N VAL A 59 -3.40 10.42 5.31
CA VAL A 59 -2.98 11.74 4.85
C VAL A 59 -3.67 12.13 3.54
N ALA A 60 -3.88 11.18 2.61
CA ALA A 60 -4.67 11.41 1.40
C ALA A 60 -6.12 11.82 1.74
N GLY A 61 -6.76 11.15 2.70
CA GLY A 61 -8.12 11.46 3.12
C GLY A 61 -8.24 12.82 3.81
N LEU A 62 -7.22 13.25 4.57
CA LEU A 62 -7.18 14.61 5.13
C LEU A 62 -7.19 15.70 4.05
N ALA A 63 -6.53 15.45 2.91
CA ALA A 63 -6.49 16.40 1.80
C ALA A 63 -7.86 16.55 1.09
N GLU A 64 -8.77 15.58 1.22
CA GLU A 64 -10.15 15.66 0.70
C GLU A 64 -11.12 16.35 1.64
N GLY A 65 -10.75 16.57 2.90
CA GLY A 65 -11.60 17.19 3.92
C GLY A 65 -12.17 18.57 3.51
N PRO A 66 -11.35 19.49 2.96
CA PRO A 66 -11.82 20.77 2.45
C PRO A 66 -12.54 20.64 1.09
N GLU A 67 -13.71 21.26 0.95
CA GLU A 67 -14.52 21.25 -0.30
C GLU A 67 -13.73 21.73 -1.53
N GLU A 68 -12.80 22.68 -1.36
CA GLU A 68 -11.97 23.23 -2.43
C GLU A 68 -11.10 22.16 -3.13
N PHE A 69 -10.74 21.08 -2.43
CA PHE A 69 -9.82 20.04 -2.93
C PHE A 69 -10.45 18.68 -3.11
N GLU A 70 -11.75 18.54 -2.85
CA GLU A 70 -12.44 17.24 -2.84
C GLU A 70 -12.26 16.49 -4.17
N GLU A 71 -12.56 17.13 -5.30
CA GLU A 71 -12.50 16.49 -6.61
C GLU A 71 -11.06 16.13 -7.01
N SER A 72 -10.11 17.04 -6.79
CA SER A 72 -8.69 16.82 -7.10
C SER A 72 -8.08 15.73 -6.21
N SER A 73 -8.38 15.74 -4.91
CA SER A 73 -7.93 14.73 -3.95
C SER A 73 -8.47 13.35 -4.31
N ARG A 74 -9.75 13.28 -4.65
CA ARG A 74 -10.40 12.03 -5.06
C ARG A 74 -9.83 11.47 -6.35
N LEU A 75 -9.56 12.31 -7.35
CA LEU A 75 -8.92 11.89 -8.59
C LEU A 75 -7.52 11.31 -8.30
N VAL A 76 -6.70 12.03 -7.55
CA VAL A 76 -5.33 11.61 -7.22
C VAL A 76 -5.31 10.34 -6.37
N ALA A 77 -6.21 10.22 -5.40
CA ALA A 77 -6.35 9.02 -4.58
C ALA A 77 -6.82 7.81 -5.40
N ASN A 78 -7.74 7.99 -6.35
CA ASN A 78 -8.18 6.93 -7.26
C ASN A 78 -7.05 6.49 -8.19
N LEU A 79 -6.30 7.43 -8.78
CA LEU A 79 -5.13 7.13 -9.60
C LEU A 79 -4.06 6.38 -8.81
N THR A 80 -3.82 6.79 -7.56
CA THR A 80 -2.88 6.11 -6.65
C THR A 80 -3.35 4.69 -6.33
N THR A 81 -4.63 4.52 -6.04
CA THR A 81 -5.26 3.21 -5.81
C THR A 81 -5.06 2.27 -7.00
N VAL A 82 -5.38 2.75 -8.21
CA VAL A 82 -5.20 1.97 -9.45
C VAL A 82 -3.73 1.67 -9.68
N GLY A 83 -2.84 2.64 -9.48
CA GLY A 83 -1.40 2.48 -9.60
C GLY A 83 -0.85 1.40 -8.66
N ILE A 84 -1.28 1.41 -7.38
CA ILE A 84 -0.89 0.39 -6.38
C ILE A 84 -1.38 -1.00 -6.82
N GLY A 85 -2.65 -1.11 -7.23
CA GLY A 85 -3.21 -2.39 -7.67
C GLY A 85 -2.52 -2.97 -8.91
N LEU A 86 -2.24 -2.11 -9.90
CA LEU A 86 -1.50 -2.48 -11.10
C LEU A 86 -0.06 -2.89 -10.75
N ALA A 87 0.64 -2.10 -9.93
CA ALA A 87 2.01 -2.39 -9.51
C ALA A 87 2.10 -3.72 -8.75
N ALA A 88 1.16 -3.99 -7.85
CA ALA A 88 1.12 -5.26 -7.12
C ALA A 88 0.84 -6.45 -8.07
N THR A 89 -0.11 -6.29 -9.00
CA THR A 89 -0.42 -7.32 -10.01
C THR A 89 0.79 -7.63 -10.88
N THR A 90 1.43 -6.61 -11.45
CA THR A 90 2.59 -6.78 -12.34
C THR A 90 3.79 -7.33 -11.59
N THR A 91 3.98 -6.96 -10.33
CA THR A 91 5.05 -7.51 -9.49
C THR A 91 4.86 -9.01 -9.32
N VAL A 92 3.66 -9.49 -8.95
CA VAL A 92 3.38 -10.93 -8.82
C VAL A 92 3.63 -11.66 -10.15
N LEU A 93 3.12 -11.11 -11.26
CA LEU A 93 3.32 -11.70 -12.59
C LEU A 93 4.80 -11.79 -12.98
N ALA A 94 5.62 -10.83 -12.55
CA ALA A 94 7.04 -10.77 -12.89
C ALA A 94 7.93 -11.61 -11.96
N THR A 95 7.53 -11.81 -10.70
CA THR A 95 8.40 -12.43 -9.69
C THR A 95 8.06 -13.88 -9.37
N VAL A 96 6.82 -14.33 -9.62
CA VAL A 96 6.41 -15.70 -9.28
C VAL A 96 6.87 -16.68 -10.35
N THR A 97 7.76 -17.59 -9.97
CA THR A 97 8.32 -18.64 -10.85
C THR A 97 7.71 -20.02 -10.61
N PHE A 98 7.03 -20.22 -9.49
CA PHE A 98 6.32 -21.44 -9.13
C PHE A 98 4.94 -21.13 -8.54
N ALA A 99 3.93 -21.87 -8.97
CA ALA A 99 2.59 -21.82 -8.39
C ALA A 99 2.03 -23.25 -8.29
N ASN A 100 1.44 -23.61 -7.13
CA ASN A 100 0.88 -24.96 -6.91
C ASN A 100 1.86 -26.10 -7.27
N CYS A 101 3.13 -25.95 -6.90
CA CYS A 101 4.20 -26.92 -7.13
C CYS A 101 4.51 -27.22 -8.61
N ARG A 102 4.06 -26.34 -9.53
CA ARG A 102 4.41 -26.36 -10.95
C ARG A 102 5.20 -25.09 -11.30
N PRO A 103 6.21 -25.19 -12.17
CA PRO A 103 6.87 -24.01 -12.71
C PRO A 103 5.87 -23.21 -13.54
N VAL A 104 5.89 -21.89 -13.40
CA VAL A 104 5.10 -20.97 -14.22
C VAL A 104 5.81 -20.79 -15.55
N THR A 105 5.23 -21.32 -16.62
CA THR A 105 5.78 -21.20 -17.99
C THR A 105 5.24 -19.99 -18.74
N ASN A 106 4.02 -19.55 -18.42
CA ASN A 106 3.42 -18.34 -18.95
C ASN A 106 2.88 -17.49 -17.80
N PRO A 107 3.27 -16.21 -17.67
CA PRO A 107 2.75 -15.33 -16.61
C PRO A 107 1.22 -15.22 -16.61
N LEU A 108 0.56 -15.40 -17.76
CA LEU A 108 -0.90 -15.36 -17.85
C LEU A 108 -1.59 -16.51 -17.09
N ASP A 109 -0.88 -17.61 -16.83
CA ASP A 109 -1.42 -18.76 -16.09
C ASP A 109 -1.72 -18.41 -14.62
N ILE A 110 -1.01 -17.41 -14.08
CA ILE A 110 -1.18 -16.93 -12.70
C ILE A 110 -1.91 -15.57 -12.63
N LEU A 111 -2.43 -15.08 -13.76
CA LEU A 111 -3.14 -13.80 -13.82
C LEU A 111 -4.31 -13.69 -12.82
N PRO A 112 -5.17 -14.72 -12.63
CA PRO A 112 -6.24 -14.63 -11.64
C PRO A 112 -5.70 -14.40 -10.22
N GLN A 113 -4.60 -15.05 -9.83
CA GLN A 113 -4.02 -14.88 -8.50
C GLN A 113 -3.33 -13.52 -8.35
N ALA A 114 -2.64 -13.07 -9.41
CA ALA A 114 -2.03 -11.75 -9.44
C ALA A 114 -3.10 -10.64 -9.34
N LEU A 115 -4.24 -10.80 -10.01
CA LEU A 115 -5.37 -9.87 -9.92
C LEU A 115 -5.97 -9.81 -8.51
N VAL A 116 -6.09 -10.94 -7.82
CA VAL A 116 -6.53 -10.96 -6.40
C VAL A 116 -5.57 -10.13 -5.55
N THR A 117 -4.26 -10.30 -5.74
CA THR A 117 -3.24 -9.52 -5.03
C THR A 117 -3.34 -8.03 -5.35
N GLY A 118 -3.49 -7.68 -6.63
CA GLY A 118 -3.70 -6.31 -7.07
C GLY A 118 -4.94 -5.65 -6.49
N LEU A 119 -6.07 -6.36 -6.50
CA LEU A 119 -7.33 -5.89 -5.94
C LEU A 119 -7.24 -5.67 -4.43
N LEU A 120 -6.61 -6.60 -3.72
CA LEU A 120 -6.40 -6.47 -2.27
C LEU A 120 -5.45 -5.31 -1.95
N ALA A 121 -4.37 -5.12 -2.72
CA ALA A 121 -3.46 -3.99 -2.54
C ALA A 121 -4.14 -2.64 -2.83
N ALA A 122 -4.96 -2.57 -3.89
CA ALA A 122 -5.78 -1.40 -4.19
C ALA A 122 -6.78 -1.12 -3.06
N ALA A 123 -7.49 -2.15 -2.58
CA ALA A 123 -8.45 -2.02 -1.49
C ALA A 123 -7.78 -1.58 -0.19
N ALA A 124 -6.57 -2.07 0.09
CA ALA A 124 -5.76 -1.69 1.26
C ALA A 124 -5.46 -0.19 1.29
N PHE A 125 -5.36 0.49 0.13
CA PHE A 125 -5.24 1.95 0.10
C PHE A 125 -6.62 2.63 0.08
N ALA A 126 -7.53 2.17 -0.78
CA ALA A 126 -8.80 2.84 -1.02
C ALA A 126 -9.72 2.88 0.21
N VAL A 127 -9.84 1.77 0.94
CA VAL A 127 -10.78 1.68 2.07
C VAL A 127 -10.33 2.59 3.22
N PRO A 128 -9.07 2.53 3.70
CA PRO A 128 -8.59 3.47 4.72
C PRO A 128 -8.65 4.93 4.29
N TYR A 129 -8.38 5.21 3.01
CA TYR A 129 -8.50 6.56 2.46
C TYR A 129 -9.93 7.10 2.60
N ARG A 130 -10.94 6.30 2.23
CA ARG A 130 -12.35 6.71 2.34
C ARG A 130 -12.77 6.91 3.80
N VAL A 131 -12.29 6.06 4.71
CA VAL A 131 -12.53 6.23 6.15
C VAL A 131 -11.91 7.54 6.65
N ALA A 132 -10.66 7.83 6.28
CA ALA A 132 -9.99 9.07 6.66
C ALA A 132 -10.68 10.31 6.08
N ALA A 133 -11.08 10.26 4.80
CA ALA A 133 -11.83 11.34 4.15
C ALA A 133 -13.16 11.61 4.86
N HIS A 134 -13.89 10.56 5.22
CA HIS A 134 -15.15 10.69 5.96
C HIS A 134 -14.94 11.31 7.35
N LEU A 135 -13.90 10.88 8.07
CA LEU A 135 -13.57 11.38 9.41
C LEU A 135 -12.99 12.79 9.39
N SER A 136 -12.25 13.17 8.35
CA SER A 136 -11.57 14.48 8.24
C SER A 136 -12.50 15.67 8.39
N ARG A 137 -13.79 15.51 8.04
CA ARG A 137 -14.84 16.54 8.16
C ARG A 137 -15.47 16.64 9.54
N ARG A 138 -15.24 15.64 10.42
CA ARG A 138 -15.97 15.46 11.69
C ARG A 138 -15.08 15.51 12.92
N VAL A 139 -13.80 15.19 12.78
CA VAL A 139 -12.87 15.01 13.90
C VAL A 139 -11.53 15.69 13.66
N ARG A 140 -10.67 15.69 14.68
CA ARG A 140 -9.31 16.23 14.57
C ARG A 140 -8.48 15.40 13.56
N PRO A 141 -7.46 15.98 12.91
CA PRO A 141 -6.72 15.29 11.86
C PRO A 141 -6.07 13.97 12.31
N TRP A 142 -5.51 13.93 13.53
CA TRP A 142 -4.93 12.70 14.07
C TRP A 142 -5.99 11.60 14.32
N GLN A 143 -7.24 11.97 14.62
CA GLN A 143 -8.35 11.03 14.83
C GLN A 143 -8.87 10.45 13.51
N ALA A 144 -8.55 11.06 12.37
CA ALA A 144 -8.83 10.49 11.06
C ALA A 144 -7.69 9.60 10.55
N VAL A 145 -6.43 9.96 10.83
CA VAL A 145 -5.25 9.25 10.33
C VAL A 145 -4.98 7.95 11.08
N VAL A 146 -5.07 7.94 12.41
CA VAL A 146 -4.80 6.74 13.22
C VAL A 146 -5.68 5.54 12.84
N PRO A 147 -7.03 5.64 12.81
CA PRO A 147 -7.86 4.50 12.43
C PRO A 147 -7.67 4.07 10.97
N ALA A 148 -7.31 4.99 10.08
CA ALA A 148 -6.96 4.65 8.71
C ALA A 148 -5.63 3.86 8.64
N ALA A 149 -4.63 4.27 9.41
CA ALA A 149 -3.37 3.53 9.50
C ALA A 149 -3.56 2.13 10.09
N GLU A 150 -4.38 2.00 11.14
CA GLU A 150 -4.74 0.70 11.71
C GLU A 150 -5.46 -0.18 10.68
N LEU A 151 -6.44 0.36 9.96
CA LEU A 151 -7.15 -0.38 8.92
C LEU A 151 -6.21 -0.80 7.78
N TRP A 152 -5.28 0.07 7.39
CA TRP A 152 -4.26 -0.26 6.40
C TRP A 152 -3.40 -1.43 6.88
N LEU A 153 -2.94 -1.44 8.13
CA LEU A 153 -2.16 -2.54 8.71
C LEU A 153 -2.94 -3.87 8.68
N LEU A 154 -4.23 -3.84 9.03
CA LEU A 154 -5.09 -5.03 8.95
C LEU A 154 -5.22 -5.56 7.51
N MET A 155 -5.41 -4.66 6.55
CA MET A 155 -5.53 -5.05 5.14
C MET A 155 -4.19 -5.50 4.54
N ALA A 156 -3.08 -4.90 4.93
CA ALA A 156 -1.74 -5.34 4.55
C ALA A 156 -1.44 -6.73 5.15
N GLY A 157 -1.82 -6.97 6.42
CA GLY A 157 -1.74 -8.29 7.04
C GLY A 157 -2.57 -9.34 6.29
N LEU A 158 -3.82 -8.99 5.92
CA LEU A 158 -4.68 -9.86 5.11
C LEU A 158 -4.05 -10.14 3.73
N LEU A 159 -3.51 -9.13 3.06
CA LEU A 159 -2.83 -9.26 1.76
C LEU A 159 -1.66 -10.26 1.86
N VAL A 160 -0.81 -10.11 2.89
CA VAL A 160 0.32 -11.00 3.15
C VAL A 160 -0.18 -12.41 3.45
N PHE A 161 -1.21 -12.56 4.28
CA PHE A 161 -1.78 -13.86 4.63
C PHE A 161 -2.35 -14.59 3.42
N VAL A 162 -3.12 -13.88 2.58
CA VAL A 162 -3.69 -14.42 1.35
C VAL A 162 -2.58 -14.82 0.37
N ASN A 163 -1.58 -13.97 0.18
CA ASN A 163 -0.42 -14.31 -0.66
C ASN A 163 0.37 -15.49 -0.11
N PHE A 164 0.52 -15.59 1.21
CA PHE A 164 1.17 -16.73 1.85
C PHE A 164 0.43 -18.04 1.52
N LEU A 165 -0.90 -18.07 1.64
CA LEU A 165 -1.71 -19.25 1.29
C LEU A 165 -1.56 -19.65 -0.18
N PHE A 166 -1.40 -18.68 -1.09
CA PHE A 166 -1.25 -18.96 -2.52
C PHE A 166 0.17 -19.32 -2.94
N LEU A 167 1.18 -18.68 -2.35
CA LEU A 167 2.60 -18.84 -2.72
C LEU A 167 3.30 -19.98 -1.97
N PHE A 168 2.76 -20.41 -0.82
CA PHE A 168 3.32 -21.51 -0.01
C PHE A 168 2.39 -22.73 0.12
N PRO A 169 1.96 -23.40 -0.97
CA PRO A 169 1.33 -24.72 -0.90
C PRO A 169 2.30 -25.84 -0.45
N ALA A 170 3.52 -25.52 -0.04
CA ALA A 170 4.54 -26.48 0.41
C ALA A 170 4.15 -27.30 1.67
N LEU A 171 3.05 -26.96 2.36
CA LEU A 171 2.49 -27.81 3.43
C LEU A 171 1.61 -28.96 2.89
N SER A 172 1.20 -28.94 1.62
CA SER A 172 0.34 -29.97 0.99
C SER A 172 1.00 -30.73 -0.16
N CYS A 173 2.12 -30.26 -0.70
CA CYS A 173 2.96 -31.01 -1.65
C CYS A 173 3.90 -32.02 -0.96
N ALA A 174 3.54 -32.49 0.24
CA ALA A 174 4.08 -33.74 0.75
C ALA A 174 3.78 -34.81 -0.31
N LYS A 175 4.83 -35.45 -0.84
CA LYS A 175 4.67 -36.65 -1.66
C LYS A 175 3.67 -37.57 -0.94
N PRO A 176 2.61 -38.10 -1.59
CA PRO A 176 2.05 -39.33 -1.08
C PRO A 176 3.21 -40.34 -1.06
N VAL A 177 3.56 -40.79 0.15
CA VAL A 177 4.49 -41.91 0.39
C VAL A 177 3.89 -43.16 -0.24
#